data_AF-A0A9P5DPU1-F1
#
_entry.id   AF-A0A9P5DPU1-F1
#
_cell.length_a   1.000
_cell.length_b   1.000
_cell.length_c   1.000
_cell.angle_alpha   90.00
_cell.angle_beta   90.00
_cell.angle_gamma   90.00
#
_symmetry.space_group_name_H-M   'P 1'
#
loop_
_entity.id
_entity.type
_entity.pdbx_description
1 polymer ?
#
loop_
_entity_poly.entity_id
_entity_poly.type
_entity_poly.pdbx_seq_one_letter_code
_entity_poly.pdbx_strand_id
1 'polypeptide(L)' 'MSNTLSSSLAEAKLVPGPAASLIPEGFKPSVNLRVSFDGKDVELGNLFRANECKRSPSI' A
#
# COMPACT_ATOMS: atom_id res chain seq x y z
N MET A 1 13.48 -2.33 -12.20
CA MET A 1 12.49 -1.38 -11.65
C MET A 1 11.91 -2.03 -10.41
N SER A 2 12.01 -1.37 -9.25
CA SER A 2 11.92 -2.02 -7.94
C SER A 2 10.59 -2.76 -7.76
N ASN A 3 10.67 -4.09 -7.70
CA ASN A 3 9.54 -5.02 -7.63
C ASN A 3 8.92 -5.08 -6.22
N THR A 4 9.30 -4.17 -5.33
CA THR A 4 9.02 -4.22 -3.89
C THR A 4 7.52 -4.15 -3.59
N LEU A 5 6.76 -3.35 -4.33
CA LEU A 5 5.29 -3.30 -4.16
C LEU A 5 4.67 -4.65 -4.53
N SER A 6 5.01 -5.22 -5.69
CA SER A 6 4.48 -6.51 -6.14
C SER A 6 4.83 -7.63 -5.16
N SER A 7 6.08 -7.66 -4.68
CA SER A 7 6.51 -8.61 -3.64
C SER A 7 5.73 -8.43 -2.34
N SER A 8 5.57 -7.19 -1.86
CA SER A 8 4.82 -6.90 -0.62
C SER A 8 3.34 -7.30 -0.73
N LEU A 9 2.69 -7.04 -1.88
CA LEU A 9 1.30 -7.47 -2.11
C LEU A 9 1.14 -8.99 -2.09
N ALA A 10 2.11 -9.73 -2.64
CA ALA A 10 2.12 -11.18 -2.62
C ALA A 10 2.37 -11.74 -1.21
N GLU A 11 3.35 -11.18 -0.49
CA GLU A 11 3.66 -11.55 0.90
C GLU A 11 2.48 -11.32 1.84
N ALA A 12 1.78 -10.19 1.67
CA ALA A 12 0.55 -9.87 2.41
C ALA A 12 -0.67 -10.67 1.95
N LYS A 13 -0.53 -11.57 0.96
CA LYS A 13 -1.61 -12.37 0.35
C LYS A 13 -2.77 -11.51 -0.17
N LEU A 14 -2.45 -10.31 -0.65
CA LEU A 14 -3.42 -9.39 -1.22
C LEU A 14 -3.62 -9.66 -2.72
N VAL A 15 -2.54 -9.95 -3.44
CA VAL A 15 -2.54 -10.30 -4.87
C VAL A 15 -1.54 -11.45 -5.13
N PRO A 16 -1.99 -12.65 -5.53
CA PRO A 16 -3.39 -13.07 -5.64
C PRO A 16 -4.07 -13.08 -4.27
N GLY A 17 -5.34 -12.68 -4.20
CA GLY A 17 -6.05 -12.56 -2.93
C GLY A 17 -7.25 -11.60 -2.96
N PRO A 18 -7.69 -11.10 -1.79
CA PRO A 18 -8.91 -10.29 -1.67
C PRO A 18 -8.83 -8.95 -2.42
N ALA A 19 -7.63 -8.47 -2.78
CA ALA A 19 -7.44 -7.24 -3.54
C ALA A 19 -7.38 -7.46 -5.07
N ALA A 20 -7.46 -8.71 -5.55
CA ALA A 20 -7.33 -9.02 -6.98
C ALA A 20 -8.43 -8.40 -7.86
N SER A 21 -9.59 -8.04 -7.28
CA SER A 21 -10.64 -7.30 -8.00
C SER A 21 -10.33 -5.81 -8.19
N LEU A 22 -9.41 -5.25 -7.38
CA LEU A 22 -9.02 -3.84 -7.42
C LEU A 22 -7.68 -3.63 -8.13
N ILE A 23 -6.76 -4.59 -7.98
CA ILE A 23 -5.43 -4.55 -8.57
C ILE A 23 -5.35 -5.68 -9.60
N PRO A 24 -5.36 -5.35 -10.90
CA PRO A 24 -5.28 -6.34 -11.96
C PRO A 24 -4.00 -7.18 -11.90
N GLU A 25 -4.08 -8.41 -12.38
CA GLU A 25 -2.90 -9.23 -12.60
C GLU A 25 -1.92 -8.52 -13.56
N GLY A 26 -0.64 -8.54 -13.21
CA GLY A 26 0.39 -7.86 -14.01
C GLY A 26 0.38 -6.34 -13.89
N PHE A 27 -0.25 -5.75 -12.86
CA PHE A 27 -0.15 -4.32 -12.57
C PHE A 27 1.31 -3.85 -12.50
N LYS A 28 1.61 -2.77 -13.25
CA LYS A 28 2.94 -2.15 -13.34
C LYS A 28 2.88 -0.74 -12.77
N PRO A 29 3.22 -0.52 -11.49
CA PRO A 29 3.21 0.82 -10.91
C PRO A 29 4.19 1.74 -11.67
N SER A 30 3.70 2.87 -12.18
CA SER A 30 4.49 3.88 -12.89
C SER A 30 4.60 5.21 -12.12
N VAL A 31 3.78 5.39 -11.08
CA VAL A 31 3.74 6.58 -10.23
C VAL A 31 4.03 6.14 -8.80
N ASN A 32 4.87 6.93 -8.10
CA ASN A 32 5.09 6.75 -6.68
C ASN A 32 3.99 7.49 -5.90
N LEU A 33 3.13 6.75 -5.21
CA LEU A 33 2.12 7.29 -4.32
C LEU A 33 2.71 7.36 -2.91
N ARG A 34 2.82 8.56 -2.35
CA ARG A 34 3.15 8.76 -0.95
C ARG A 34 1.87 9.06 -0.19
N VAL A 35 1.73 8.49 1.00
CA VAL A 35 0.60 8.75 1.89
C VAL A 35 1.16 8.93 3.29
N SER A 36 0.70 9.95 4.02
CA SER A 36 1.19 10.25 5.36
C SER A 36 0.04 10.63 6.30
N PHE A 37 0.06 10.09 7.52
CA PHE A 37 -0.84 10.49 8.60
C PHE A 37 -0.04 11.22 9.67
N ASP A 38 -0.34 12.50 9.88
CA ASP A 38 0.34 13.35 10.88
C ASP A 38 1.88 13.30 10.79
N GLY A 39 2.42 13.23 9.58
CA GLY A 39 3.86 13.18 9.30
C GLY A 39 4.49 11.79 9.43
N LYS A 40 3.70 10.74 9.71
CA LYS A 40 4.12 9.35 9.67
C LYS A 40 3.72 8.74 8.32
N ASP A 41 4.71 8.34 7.55
CA ASP A 41 4.51 7.79 6.21
C ASP A 41 3.96 6.36 6.23
N VAL A 42 3.07 6.09 5.28
CA VAL A 42 2.58 4.75 4.97
C VAL A 42 3.63 4.05 4.13
N GLU A 43 4.26 3.06 4.74
CA GLU A 43 5.27 2.20 4.12
C GLU A 43 4.66 0.82 3.89
N LEU A 44 5.24 0.07 2.95
CA LEU A 44 4.71 -1.25 2.56
C LEU A 44 4.64 -2.20 3.76
N GLY A 45 3.42 -2.44 4.27
CA GLY A 45 3.14 -3.34 5.38
C GLY A 45 3.39 -2.77 6.78
N ASN A 46 3.65 -1.47 6.93
CA ASN A 46 3.82 -0.90 8.27
C ASN A 46 2.48 -0.78 9.03
N LEU A 47 2.57 -0.75 10.36
CA LEU A 47 1.39 -0.72 11.23
C LEU A 47 1.03 0.72 11.64
N PHE A 48 -0.26 1.01 11.54
CA PHE A 48 -0.90 2.15 12.16
C PHE A 48 -1.89 1.67 13.22
N ARG A 49 -1.94 2.40 14.34
CA ARG A 49 -3.04 2.26 15.29
C ARG A 49 -4.27 2.95 14.71
N ALA A 50 -5.46 2.43 15.03
CA ALA A 50 -6.71 3.00 14.53
C ALA A 50 -6.90 4.49 14.90
N ASN A 51 -6.33 4.96 16.02
CA ASN A 51 -6.37 6.37 16.40
C ASN A 51 -5.47 7.27 15.53
N GLU A 52 -4.40 6.73 14.93
CA GLU A 52 -3.50 7.47 14.04
C GLU A 52 -4.15 7.75 12.67
N CYS A 53 -5.16 6.98 12.28
CA CYS A 53 -5.82 7.11 10.96
C CYS A 53 -7.19 7.81 11.01
N LYS A 54 -7.50 8.56 12.08
CA LYS A 54 -8.82 9.21 12.24
C LYS A 54 -9.01 10.48 11.42
N ARG A 55 -7.92 11.09 10.97
CA ARG A 55 -7.93 12.26 10.08
C ARG A 55 -7.53 11.82 8.67
N SER A 56 -7.99 12.55 7.67
CA SER A 56 -7.58 12.31 6.29
C SER A 56 -6.05 12.38 6.16
N PRO A 57 -5.43 11.47 5.42
CA PRO A 57 -3.99 11.53 5.16
C PRO A 57 -3.66 12.65 4.17
N SER A 58 -2.38 12.98 4.10
CA SER A 58 -1.78 13.74 3.01
C SER A 58 -1.31 12.79 1.91
N ILE A 59 -1.38 13.22 0.65
CA ILE A 59 -0.95 12.48 -0.55
C ILE A 59 0.15 13.26 -1.25
#